data_AF-A0A938RP01-F1
#
_entry.id   AF-A0A938RP01-F1
#
_cell.length_a   1.000
_cell.length_b   1.000
_cell.length_c   1.000
_cell.angle_alpha   90.00
_cell.angle_beta   90.00
_cell.angle_gamma   90.00
#
_symmetry.space_group_name_H-M   'P 1'
#
loop_
_entity.id
_entity.type
_entity.pdbx_description
1 polymer ?
#
loop_
_entity_poly.entity_id
_entity_poly.type
_entity_poly.pdbx_seq_one_letter_code
_entity_poly.pdbx_strand_id
1 'polypeptide(L)'
;MRSEPRDSAGFSLIELMVSVAVFGLITAQLLVVFSNQKRVYSSNERALDVQEQARLTLDLVAFDTRMGGFMVPRWTAVSSVDGGTDAADRFCVSDASYFDFTGAPSPLDTKAFPFDGAQVTALTADHVTVSSLDIDGSAPAVDFLIPSSPGAGNGGGIIISSPTETFCARITRIVGSDIYFEDHDTDDTVEFGDATQYITAGVSANLRAVPAQVYELEPNALELRRNGLLLATAIEDLQVEYWLDNAGAPNGVQDGDAEFPVNTLNTPDPPSGAIPADMSMVRRVRVSVLARTDREEAADSAHGRIGGRPALANRLAAAAPDRFRRRSFSSSILPRNLVAVGDI
;
A
#
# COMPACT_ATOMS: atom_id res chain seq x y z
N MET A 1 9.52 1.32 -86.22
CA MET A 1 8.86 1.74 -84.96
C MET A 1 7.76 2.74 -85.32
N ARG A 2 6.49 2.32 -85.28
CA ARG A 2 5.33 3.23 -85.42
C ARG A 2 4.98 3.72 -84.02
N SER A 3 5.03 5.04 -83.80
CA SER A 3 4.48 5.67 -82.60
C SER A 3 2.98 5.85 -82.82
N GLU A 4 2.15 5.14 -82.07
CA GLU A 4 0.72 5.44 -82.01
C GLU A 4 0.52 6.79 -81.29
N PRO A 5 -0.30 7.70 -81.84
CA PRO A 5 -0.66 8.92 -81.14
C PRO A 5 -1.53 8.55 -79.93
N ARG A 6 -1.06 8.90 -78.73
CA ARG A 6 -1.81 8.71 -77.49
C ARG A 6 -2.91 9.77 -77.44
N ASP A 7 -4.16 9.36 -77.59
CA ASP A 7 -5.32 10.20 -77.33
C ASP A 7 -5.25 10.67 -75.87
N SER A 8 -5.00 11.97 -75.71
CA SER A 8 -4.93 12.62 -74.41
C SER A 8 -6.29 13.26 -74.15
N ALA A 9 -7.27 12.45 -73.74
CA ALA A 9 -8.56 12.97 -73.29
C ALA A 9 -8.34 13.78 -71.99
N GLY A 10 -8.62 15.08 -72.03
CA GLY A 10 -8.60 15.94 -70.85
C GLY A 10 -9.78 15.65 -69.92
N PHE A 11 -9.61 15.90 -68.62
CA PHE A 11 -10.69 15.74 -67.64
C PHE A 11 -11.78 16.80 -67.81
N SER A 12 -13.04 16.38 -67.71
CA SER A 12 -14.15 17.35 -67.68
C SER A 12 -14.23 18.03 -66.30
N LEU A 13 -14.71 19.28 -66.27
CA LEU A 13 -14.83 20.05 -65.02
C LEU A 13 -15.74 19.34 -64.00
N ILE A 14 -16.79 18.66 -64.47
CA ILE A 14 -17.70 17.88 -63.60
C ILE A 14 -17.00 16.66 -63.01
N GLU A 15 -16.16 15.97 -63.77
CA GLU A 15 -15.39 14.82 -63.30
C GLU A 15 -14.38 15.24 -62.21
N LEU A 16 -13.78 16.43 -62.35
CA LEU A 16 -12.91 17.00 -61.31
C LEU A 16 -13.69 17.38 -60.04
N MET A 17 -14.87 17.98 -60.18
CA MET A 17 -15.73 18.32 -59.04
C MET A 17 -16.19 17.08 -58.26
N VAL A 18 -16.63 16.03 -58.96
CA VAL A 18 -17.03 14.75 -58.35
C VAL A 18 -15.82 14.08 -57.68
N SER A 19 -14.66 14.08 -58.32
CA SER A 19 -13.44 13.49 -57.75
C SER A 19 -13.04 14.17 -56.44
N VAL A 20 -13.06 15.50 -56.39
CA VAL A 20 -12.76 16.26 -55.17
C VAL A 20 -13.80 16.01 -54.08
N ALA A 21 -15.08 15.93 -54.44
CA ALA A 21 -16.15 15.65 -53.48
C ALA A 21 -16.00 14.26 -52.83
N VAL A 22 -15.71 13.23 -53.63
CA VAL A 22 -15.47 11.86 -53.12
C VAL A 22 -14.20 11.80 -52.28
N PHE A 23 -13.11 12.43 -52.72
CA PHE A 23 -11.88 12.49 -51.94
C PHE A 23 -12.09 13.18 -50.59
N GLY A 24 -12.84 14.29 -50.55
CA GLY A 24 -13.20 14.98 -49.32
C GLY A 24 -14.00 14.09 -48.36
N LEU A 25 -14.97 13.33 -48.88
CA LEU A 25 -15.78 12.40 -48.10
C LEU A 25 -14.94 11.25 -47.51
N ILE A 26 -14.05 10.66 -48.30
CA ILE A 26 -13.13 9.60 -47.83
C ILE A 26 -12.18 10.17 -46.77
N THR A 27 -11.61 11.35 -47.01
CA THR A 27 -10.68 11.99 -46.06
C THR A 27 -11.38 12.28 -44.74
N ALA A 28 -12.63 12.76 -44.75
CA ALA A 28 -13.41 12.98 -43.53
C ALA A 28 -13.60 11.68 -42.73
N GLN A 29 -13.87 10.55 -43.40
CA GLN A 29 -14.01 9.25 -42.74
C GLN A 29 -12.69 8.74 -42.17
N LEU A 30 -11.58 8.91 -42.91
CA LEU A 30 -10.24 8.56 -42.42
C LEU A 30 -9.85 9.38 -41.18
N LEU A 31 -10.19 10.67 -41.13
CA LEU A 31 -9.93 11.51 -39.96
C LEU A 31 -10.68 11.02 -38.71
N VAL A 32 -11.93 10.57 -38.85
CA VAL A 32 -12.69 9.98 -37.74
C VAL A 32 -12.03 8.71 -37.23
N VAL A 33 -11.64 7.81 -38.14
CA VAL A 33 -10.95 6.55 -37.79
C VAL A 33 -9.63 6.83 -37.07
N PHE A 34 -8.81 7.74 -37.62
CA PHE A 34 -7.53 8.12 -37.03
C PHE A 34 -7.69 8.75 -35.63
N SER A 35 -8.69 9.62 -35.45
CA SER A 35 -9.01 10.23 -34.15
C SER A 35 -9.37 9.17 -33.11
N ASN A 36 -10.20 8.20 -33.48
CA ASN A 36 -10.59 7.09 -32.61
C ASN A 36 -9.39 6.20 -32.27
N GLN A 37 -8.55 5.87 -33.26
CA GLN A 37 -7.33 5.08 -33.05
C GLN A 37 -6.36 5.78 -32.09
N LYS A 38 -6.13 7.09 -32.27
CA LYS A 38 -5.27 7.88 -31.38
C LYS A 38 -5.80 7.88 -29.94
N ARG A 39 -7.12 7.98 -29.76
CA ARG A 39 -7.76 7.96 -28.44
C ARG A 39 -7.63 6.60 -27.76
N VAL A 40 -7.94 5.51 -28.47
CA VAL A 40 -7.79 4.14 -27.96
C VAL A 40 -6.34 3.87 -27.59
N TYR A 41 -5.40 4.28 -28.44
CA TYR A 41 -3.97 4.15 -28.17
C TYR A 41 -3.58 4.90 -26.88
N SER A 42 -4.00 6.16 -26.72
CA SER A 42 -3.68 6.92 -25.50
C SER A 42 -4.35 6.39 -24.24
N SER A 43 -5.57 5.85 -24.31
CA SER A 43 -6.22 5.19 -23.15
C SER A 43 -5.47 3.91 -22.76
N ASN A 44 -5.05 3.11 -23.75
CA ASN A 44 -4.28 1.91 -23.50
C ASN A 44 -2.91 2.21 -22.88
N GLU A 45 -2.21 3.22 -23.38
CA GLU A 45 -0.92 3.63 -22.80
C GLU A 45 -1.06 4.01 -21.33
N ARG A 46 -2.02 4.88 -20.99
CA ARG A 46 -2.28 5.28 -19.59
C ARG A 46 -2.65 4.09 -18.71
N ALA A 47 -3.43 3.14 -19.24
CA ALA A 47 -3.77 1.95 -18.48
C ALA A 47 -2.55 1.05 -18.23
N LEU A 48 -1.59 1.01 -19.16
CA LEU A 48 -0.33 0.27 -19.02
C LEU A 48 0.60 0.94 -18.00
N ASP A 49 0.73 2.27 -18.04
CA ASP A 49 1.54 3.03 -17.08
C ASP A 49 1.10 2.76 -15.63
N VAL A 50 -0.20 2.87 -15.38
CA VAL A 50 -0.82 2.64 -14.06
C VAL A 50 -0.62 1.19 -13.60
N GLN A 51 -0.62 0.22 -14.53
CA GLN A 51 -0.35 -1.19 -14.23
C GLN A 51 1.10 -1.45 -13.83
N GLU A 52 2.03 -0.85 -14.55
CA GLU A 52 3.45 -1.02 -14.29
C GLU A 52 3.81 -0.45 -12.91
N GLN A 53 3.38 0.78 -12.64
CA GLN A 53 3.60 1.43 -11.34
C GLN A 53 3.02 0.63 -10.18
N ALA A 54 1.78 0.14 -10.30
CA ALA A 54 1.15 -0.66 -9.26
C ALA A 54 1.88 -2.00 -9.00
N ARG A 55 2.39 -2.66 -10.05
CA ARG A 55 3.15 -3.91 -9.92
C ARG A 55 4.50 -3.68 -9.24
N LEU A 56 5.27 -2.67 -9.68
CA LEU A 56 6.55 -2.32 -9.07
C LEU A 56 6.39 -1.98 -7.58
N THR A 57 5.31 -1.28 -7.25
CA THR A 57 4.97 -0.93 -5.87
C THR A 57 4.67 -2.19 -5.04
N LEU A 58 3.79 -3.07 -5.52
CA LEU A 58 3.47 -4.30 -4.80
C LEU A 58 4.66 -5.24 -4.67
N ASP A 59 5.57 -5.27 -5.65
CA ASP A 59 6.79 -6.06 -5.57
C ASP A 59 7.71 -5.56 -4.46
N LEU A 60 7.86 -4.23 -4.29
CA LEU A 60 8.61 -3.65 -3.18
C LEU A 60 7.92 -3.92 -1.83
N VAL A 61 6.63 -3.63 -1.72
CA VAL A 61 5.85 -3.89 -0.49
C VAL A 61 5.96 -5.36 -0.11
N ALA A 62 5.83 -6.26 -1.08
CA ALA A 62 5.94 -7.70 -0.85
C ALA A 62 7.35 -8.12 -0.46
N PHE A 63 8.39 -7.50 -1.02
CA PHE A 63 9.77 -7.74 -0.62
C PHE A 63 9.99 -7.33 0.85
N ASP A 64 9.62 -6.11 1.22
CA ASP A 64 9.78 -5.61 2.58
C ASP A 64 8.93 -6.43 3.57
N THR A 65 7.68 -6.75 3.22
CA THR A 65 6.79 -7.60 4.04
C THR A 65 7.36 -9.01 4.25
N ARG A 66 8.03 -9.61 3.25
CA ARG A 66 8.72 -10.90 3.41
C ARG A 66 9.93 -10.81 4.32
N MET A 67 10.53 -9.63 4.46
CA MET A 67 11.63 -9.39 5.41
C MET A 67 11.11 -9.03 6.81
N GLY A 68 9.86 -8.56 6.90
CA GLY A 68 9.17 -8.27 8.14
C GLY A 68 9.20 -9.43 9.13
N GLY A 69 9.42 -9.10 10.40
CA GLY A 69 9.55 -10.05 11.50
C GLY A 69 10.98 -10.56 11.71
N PHE A 70 11.93 -10.25 10.83
CA PHE A 70 13.32 -10.63 11.05
C PHE A 70 13.85 -9.94 12.30
N MET A 71 14.30 -10.74 13.28
CA MET A 71 14.85 -10.23 14.53
C MET A 71 13.97 -9.15 15.16
N VAL A 72 12.68 -9.43 15.26
CA VAL A 72 11.74 -8.75 16.15
C VAL A 72 10.73 -9.78 16.64
N PRO A 73 10.01 -9.56 17.74
CA PRO A 73 8.95 -10.47 18.16
C PRO A 73 7.91 -10.68 17.07
N ARG A 74 7.32 -11.89 17.00
CA ARG A 74 6.42 -12.29 15.91
C ARG A 74 5.23 -11.33 15.74
N TRP A 75 4.66 -10.86 16.84
CA TRP A 75 3.55 -9.90 16.84
C TRP A 75 3.94 -8.49 16.37
N THR A 76 5.23 -8.16 16.30
CA THR A 76 5.69 -6.84 15.79
C THR A 76 6.12 -6.87 14.33
N ALA A 77 5.93 -8.00 13.62
CA ALA A 77 6.41 -8.16 12.25
C ALA A 77 5.74 -7.18 11.27
N VAL A 78 4.43 -7.02 11.40
CA VAL A 78 3.56 -6.18 10.56
C VAL A 78 2.48 -5.55 11.44
N SER A 79 1.97 -4.42 11.00
CA SER A 79 0.85 -3.71 11.63
C SER A 79 0.12 -2.88 10.58
N SER A 80 -1.13 -2.52 10.85
CA SER A 80 -1.85 -1.52 10.08
C SER A 80 -2.76 -0.69 10.97
N VAL A 81 -3.09 0.49 10.46
CA VAL A 81 -4.18 1.31 10.95
C VAL A 81 -5.25 1.28 9.86
N ASP A 82 -6.39 0.67 10.18
CA ASP A 82 -7.54 0.55 9.27
C ASP A 82 -8.22 1.93 9.10
N GLY A 83 -8.35 2.37 7.85
CA GLY A 83 -9.08 3.59 7.48
C GLY A 83 -10.60 3.42 7.50
N GLY A 84 -11.08 2.22 7.81
CA GLY A 84 -12.49 1.85 7.84
C GLY A 84 -13.08 1.75 6.43
N THR A 85 -14.40 1.91 6.34
CA THR A 85 -15.13 1.75 5.07
C THR A 85 -14.89 2.86 4.06
N ASP A 86 -14.27 3.96 4.49
CA ASP A 86 -14.26 5.25 3.79
C ASP A 86 -12.88 5.87 3.59
N ALA A 87 -11.80 5.28 4.11
CA ALA A 87 -10.42 5.74 3.89
C ALA A 87 -9.45 4.60 3.55
N ALA A 88 -8.25 4.96 3.07
CA ALA A 88 -7.20 4.00 2.78
C ALA A 88 -6.50 3.59 4.08
N ASP A 89 -5.93 2.39 4.12
CA ASP A 89 -5.20 1.89 5.27
C ASP A 89 -3.78 2.45 5.30
N ARG A 90 -3.23 2.56 6.50
CA ARG A 90 -1.78 2.66 6.71
C ARG A 90 -1.25 1.26 6.97
N PHE A 91 -0.20 0.88 6.25
CA PHE A 91 0.46 -0.41 6.44
C PHE A 91 1.90 -0.21 6.92
N CYS A 92 2.31 -0.97 7.92
CA CYS A 92 3.66 -0.90 8.47
C CYS A 92 4.31 -2.27 8.53
N VAL A 93 5.59 -2.31 8.17
CA VAL A 93 6.41 -3.52 8.22
C VAL A 93 7.65 -3.24 9.05
N SER A 94 7.95 -4.08 10.02
CA SER A 94 9.20 -3.98 10.79
C SER A 94 10.43 -3.91 9.88
N ASP A 95 11.35 -3.00 10.21
CA ASP A 95 12.55 -2.73 9.42
C ASP A 95 13.80 -3.21 10.14
N ALA A 96 14.36 -4.32 9.65
CA ALA A 96 15.59 -4.88 10.18
C ALA A 96 16.87 -4.22 9.63
N SER A 97 16.78 -3.27 8.70
CA SER A 97 17.97 -2.62 8.15
C SER A 97 18.70 -1.71 9.13
N TYR A 98 18.05 -1.35 10.25
CA TYR A 98 18.66 -0.53 11.30
C TYR A 98 19.48 -1.32 12.31
N PHE A 99 19.45 -2.65 12.25
CA PHE A 99 20.19 -3.49 13.17
C PHE A 99 21.59 -3.81 12.61
N ASP A 100 22.66 -3.51 13.37
CA ASP A 100 24.04 -3.84 13.01
C ASP A 100 24.47 -5.21 13.56
N PHE A 101 24.59 -6.16 12.64
CA PHE A 101 24.96 -7.54 12.95
C PHE A 101 26.45 -7.83 12.91
N THR A 102 27.29 -6.85 12.59
CA THR A 102 28.73 -7.07 12.38
C THR A 102 29.53 -7.15 13.69
N GLY A 103 28.93 -6.79 14.83
CA GLY A 103 29.56 -6.79 16.15
C GLY A 103 28.99 -7.75 17.20
N ALA A 104 27.86 -8.43 16.94
CA ALA A 104 27.18 -9.26 17.94
C ALA A 104 27.81 -10.66 18.11
N PRO A 105 27.98 -11.17 19.35
CA PRO A 105 28.36 -12.56 19.58
C PRO A 105 27.22 -13.49 19.12
N SER A 106 27.42 -14.18 18.00
CA SER A 106 26.53 -15.16 17.35
C SER A 106 25.02 -14.81 17.36
N PRO A 107 24.46 -14.26 16.25
CA PRO A 107 23.07 -13.77 16.16
C PRO A 107 21.95 -14.78 16.44
N LEU A 108 22.27 -16.07 16.58
CA LEU A 108 21.30 -17.16 16.74
C LEU A 108 21.04 -17.54 18.20
N ASP A 109 21.98 -17.29 19.12
CA ASP A 109 21.91 -17.80 20.51
C ASP A 109 21.31 -16.78 21.50
N THR A 110 21.03 -15.56 21.04
CA THR A 110 20.56 -14.43 21.87
C THR A 110 19.16 -13.92 21.50
N LYS A 111 18.32 -14.72 20.81
CA LYS A 111 16.97 -14.30 20.34
C LYS A 111 16.04 -13.65 21.38
N ALA A 112 16.30 -13.82 22.68
CA ALA A 112 15.49 -13.26 23.77
C ALA A 112 16.00 -11.90 24.32
N PHE A 113 17.27 -11.53 24.13
CA PHE A 113 17.86 -10.33 24.74
C PHE A 113 17.74 -9.01 23.95
N PRO A 114 17.68 -8.96 22.60
CA PRO A 114 17.68 -7.68 21.89
C PRO A 114 16.34 -6.93 21.95
N PHE A 115 15.27 -7.44 22.56
CA PHE A 115 14.00 -6.69 22.63
C PHE A 115 13.64 -6.20 24.02
N ASP A 116 14.52 -6.35 25.00
CA ASP A 116 14.33 -5.68 26.28
C ASP A 116 14.47 -4.17 26.09
N GLY A 117 15.40 -3.70 25.25
CA GLY A 117 15.52 -2.28 24.87
C GLY A 117 14.25 -1.71 24.23
N ALA A 118 13.61 -2.50 23.37
CA ALA A 118 12.34 -2.19 22.72
C ALA A 118 11.12 -2.16 23.67
N GLN A 119 11.28 -2.45 24.97
CA GLN A 119 10.18 -2.42 25.92
C GLN A 119 9.61 -1.01 26.08
N VAL A 120 8.29 -0.90 25.88
CA VAL A 120 7.55 0.34 26.16
C VAL A 120 7.38 0.49 27.67
N THR A 121 7.64 1.70 28.18
CA THR A 121 7.56 2.05 29.60
C THR A 121 6.48 3.10 29.89
N ALA A 122 6.14 3.93 28.90
CA ALA A 122 4.98 4.81 28.91
C ALA A 122 4.40 4.92 27.49
N LEU A 123 3.09 5.11 27.39
CA LEU A 123 2.37 5.30 26.14
C LEU A 123 1.39 6.45 26.30
N THR A 124 1.37 7.36 25.34
CA THR A 124 0.35 8.40 25.17
C THR A 124 -0.21 8.34 23.76
N ALA A 125 -1.14 9.25 23.45
CA ALA A 125 -1.73 9.40 22.13
C ALA A 125 -0.68 9.66 21.03
N ASP A 126 0.34 10.46 21.30
CA ASP A 126 1.27 11.04 20.32
C ASP A 126 2.74 10.62 20.47
N HIS A 127 3.08 9.91 21.56
CA HIS A 127 4.42 9.38 21.77
C HIS A 127 4.44 8.12 22.61
N VAL A 128 5.59 7.44 22.56
CA VAL A 128 5.90 6.29 23.38
C VAL A 128 7.27 6.47 24.01
N THR A 129 7.41 6.10 25.28
CA THR A 129 8.71 6.07 25.97
C THR A 129 9.21 4.64 25.98
N VAL A 130 10.38 4.41 25.39
CA VAL A 130 11.03 3.09 25.38
C VAL A 130 12.13 3.01 26.44
N SER A 131 12.48 1.79 26.85
CA SER A 131 13.57 1.60 27.83
C SER A 131 14.94 1.96 27.25
N SER A 132 15.14 1.73 25.95
CA SER A 132 16.32 2.08 25.18
C SER A 132 15.95 2.34 23.72
N LEU A 133 16.65 3.26 23.06
CA LEU A 133 16.58 3.44 21.60
C LEU A 133 17.54 2.51 20.83
N ASP A 134 18.47 1.90 21.55
CA ASP A 134 19.37 0.85 21.11
C ASP A 134 18.75 -0.50 21.45
N ILE A 135 18.12 -1.12 20.46
CA ILE A 135 17.41 -2.39 20.57
C ILE A 135 18.44 -3.52 20.47
N ASP A 136 19.29 -3.50 19.46
CA ASP A 136 20.23 -4.59 19.21
C ASP A 136 21.54 -4.53 20.03
N GLY A 137 21.74 -3.45 20.81
CA GLY A 137 22.92 -3.25 21.65
C GLY A 137 24.16 -2.85 20.85
N SER A 138 23.98 -2.35 19.63
CA SER A 138 25.03 -2.03 18.67
C SER A 138 25.18 -0.53 18.47
N ALA A 139 26.11 -0.15 17.60
CA ALA A 139 26.25 1.25 17.17
C ALA A 139 25.66 1.41 15.77
N PRO A 140 24.91 2.50 15.49
CA PRO A 140 24.59 3.61 16.39
C PRO A 140 23.56 3.21 17.46
N ALA A 141 23.63 3.83 18.64
CA ALA A 141 22.73 3.54 19.78
C ALA A 141 21.26 4.00 19.58
N VAL A 142 20.84 4.21 18.34
CA VAL A 142 19.48 4.63 17.97
C VAL A 142 19.09 3.88 16.70
N ASP A 143 18.21 2.90 16.87
CA ASP A 143 17.76 2.01 15.78
C ASP A 143 16.51 2.54 15.06
N PHE A 144 16.14 3.80 15.33
CA PHE A 144 14.97 4.45 14.76
C PHE A 144 15.40 5.58 13.81
N LEU A 145 14.85 5.57 12.59
CA LEU A 145 15.12 6.63 11.62
C LEU A 145 14.39 7.92 11.99
N ILE A 146 15.17 8.92 12.37
CA ILE A 146 14.69 10.28 12.63
C ILE A 146 14.62 11.04 11.29
N PRO A 147 13.52 11.76 11.00
CA PRO A 147 13.47 12.63 9.83
C PRO A 147 14.57 13.70 9.88
N SER A 148 15.11 14.05 8.70
CA SER A 148 16.20 15.04 8.55
C SER A 148 15.87 16.44 9.11
N SER A 149 14.59 16.75 9.30
CA SER A 149 14.09 17.85 10.13
C SER A 149 12.71 17.47 10.70
N PRO A 150 12.29 18.04 11.85
CA PRO A 150 10.91 17.87 12.34
C PRO A 150 9.90 18.25 11.25
N GLY A 151 8.93 17.37 10.98
CA GLY A 151 7.92 17.59 9.94
C GLY A 151 8.40 17.41 8.49
N ALA A 152 9.60 16.87 8.24
CA ALA A 152 10.13 16.68 6.89
C ALA A 152 9.37 15.66 6.03
N GLY A 153 8.32 15.01 6.55
CA GLY A 153 7.63 13.89 5.91
C GLY A 153 8.47 12.62 5.79
N ASN A 154 9.80 12.70 5.74
CA ASN A 154 10.71 11.59 5.41
C ASN A 154 11.21 10.80 6.63
N GLY A 155 10.40 10.67 7.69
CA GLY A 155 10.75 9.92 8.90
C GLY A 155 10.55 8.42 8.74
N GLY A 156 11.25 7.60 9.53
CA GLY A 156 10.96 6.17 9.62
C GLY A 156 9.60 5.90 10.26
N GLY A 157 9.20 4.65 10.25
CA GLY A 157 8.04 4.15 10.98
C GLY A 157 8.37 3.59 12.35
N ILE A 158 7.33 3.44 13.15
CA ILE A 158 7.33 2.68 14.39
C ILE A 158 6.13 1.74 14.39
N ILE A 159 6.34 0.50 14.83
CA ILE A 159 5.27 -0.42 15.23
C ILE A 159 5.32 -0.55 16.74
N ILE A 160 4.19 -0.26 17.39
CA ILE A 160 3.98 -0.44 18.82
C ILE A 160 2.99 -1.58 18.98
N SER A 161 3.42 -2.70 19.54
CA SER A 161 2.60 -3.91 19.52
C SER A 161 2.85 -4.83 20.71
N SER A 162 1.76 -5.43 21.15
CA SER A 162 1.71 -6.59 22.05
C SER A 162 1.12 -7.78 21.29
N PRO A 163 1.04 -8.98 21.88
CA PRO A 163 0.39 -10.11 21.22
C PRO A 163 -1.07 -9.87 20.80
N THR A 164 -1.78 -8.91 21.40
CA THR A 164 -3.23 -8.71 21.17
C THR A 164 -3.61 -7.32 20.65
N GLU A 165 -2.66 -6.38 20.58
CA GLU A 165 -2.91 -4.99 20.22
C GLU A 165 -1.75 -4.44 19.39
N THR A 166 -2.06 -3.60 18.41
CA THR A 166 -1.06 -3.00 17.52
C THR A 166 -1.42 -1.60 17.10
N PHE A 167 -0.39 -0.80 16.96
CA PHE A 167 -0.46 0.51 16.37
C PHE A 167 0.80 0.74 15.54
N CYS A 168 0.67 1.51 14.46
CA CYS A 168 1.82 1.94 13.71
C CYS A 168 1.66 3.36 13.18
N ALA A 169 2.77 4.08 13.18
CA ALA A 169 2.80 5.48 12.80
C ALA A 169 4.16 5.90 12.25
N ARG A 170 4.22 7.12 11.72
CA ARG A 170 5.45 7.75 11.23
C ARG A 170 6.10 8.54 12.35
N ILE A 171 7.40 8.35 12.55
CA ILE A 171 8.19 9.06 13.57
C ILE A 171 8.42 10.51 13.11
N THR A 172 8.12 11.47 13.98
CA THR A 172 8.31 12.91 13.72
C THR A 172 9.56 13.46 14.38
N ARG A 173 9.87 12.98 15.59
CA ARG A 173 11.08 13.34 16.34
C ARG A 173 11.34 12.35 17.47
N ILE A 174 12.57 12.35 17.97
CA ILE A 174 12.97 11.60 19.15
C ILE A 174 13.59 12.57 20.16
N VAL A 175 13.18 12.51 21.43
CA VAL A 175 13.74 13.32 22.53
C VAL A 175 13.98 12.44 23.74
N GLY A 176 15.24 12.27 24.15
CA GLY A 176 15.56 11.30 25.18
C GLY A 176 15.19 9.89 24.70
N SER A 177 14.35 9.18 25.46
CA SER A 177 13.78 7.89 25.05
C SER A 177 12.34 7.98 24.54
N ASP A 178 11.83 9.21 24.34
CA ASP A 178 10.49 9.45 23.82
C ASP A 178 10.54 9.51 22.29
N ILE A 179 9.78 8.63 21.66
CA ILE A 179 9.58 8.60 20.21
C ILE A 179 8.23 9.22 19.93
N TYR A 180 8.25 10.42 19.35
CA TYR A 180 7.06 11.12 18.91
C TYR A 180 6.71 10.70 17.50
N PHE A 181 5.42 10.53 17.25
CA PHE A 181 4.90 10.14 15.96
C PHE A 181 3.74 11.04 15.55
N GLU A 182 3.47 11.08 14.25
CA GLU A 182 2.36 11.84 13.69
C GLU A 182 1.14 10.94 13.59
N ASP A 183 0.05 11.39 14.22
CA ASP A 183 -1.29 10.86 14.01
C ASP A 183 -1.89 11.35 12.68
N HIS A 184 -1.46 12.53 12.24
CA HIS A 184 -2.28 13.38 11.41
C HIS A 184 -1.48 14.04 10.29
N ASP A 185 -1.94 13.88 9.05
CA ASP A 185 -1.73 14.86 7.99
C ASP A 185 -2.47 16.14 8.38
N THR A 186 -1.77 17.27 8.46
CA THR A 186 -2.34 18.59 8.80
C THR A 186 -3.42 19.10 7.83
N ASP A 187 -3.81 18.31 6.82
CA ASP A 187 -4.78 18.64 5.76
C ASP A 187 -6.13 17.87 5.84
N ASP A 188 -6.48 17.34 7.03
CA ASP A 188 -7.89 17.06 7.45
C ASP A 188 -8.71 16.10 6.55
N THR A 189 -8.07 15.11 5.90
CA THR A 189 -8.81 14.14 5.06
C THR A 189 -8.63 12.67 5.40
N VAL A 190 -7.60 12.29 6.18
CA VAL A 190 -7.41 10.91 6.67
C VAL A 190 -6.88 10.95 8.11
N GLU A 191 -7.77 10.71 9.07
CA GLU A 191 -7.40 10.54 10.48
C GLU A 191 -7.01 9.08 10.71
N PHE A 192 -5.71 8.80 10.79
CA PHE A 192 -5.23 7.60 11.46
C PHE A 192 -5.25 7.96 12.96
N GLY A 193 -6.11 7.30 13.75
CA GLY A 193 -6.38 7.70 15.13
C GLY A 193 -5.23 7.41 16.11
N ASP A 194 -5.34 7.95 17.34
CA ASP A 194 -4.26 7.95 18.31
C ASP A 194 -3.82 6.54 18.78
N ALA A 195 -2.58 6.42 19.26
CA ALA A 195 -2.05 5.13 19.71
C ALA A 195 -2.86 4.49 20.84
N THR A 196 -3.53 5.28 21.68
CA THR A 196 -4.31 4.80 22.84
C THR A 196 -5.70 4.28 22.46
N GLN A 197 -6.21 4.63 21.28
CA GLN A 197 -7.39 4.04 20.68
C GLN A 197 -7.15 2.56 20.33
N TYR A 198 -5.94 2.23 19.91
CA TYR A 198 -5.57 0.90 19.45
C TYR A 198 -4.89 0.04 20.54
N ILE A 199 -4.21 0.67 21.50
CA ILE A 199 -3.57 0.00 22.63
C ILE A 199 -4.31 0.38 23.92
N THR A 200 -5.37 -0.36 24.22
CA THR A 200 -6.30 -0.07 25.33
C THR A 200 -5.83 -0.65 26.65
N ALA A 201 -5.03 -1.72 26.63
CA ALA A 201 -4.48 -2.33 27.84
C ALA A 201 -3.34 -1.49 28.47
N GLY A 202 -2.92 -0.42 27.78
CA GLY A 202 -1.79 0.42 28.18
C GLY A 202 -0.46 -0.34 28.12
N VAL A 203 0.48 0.07 28.97
CA VAL A 203 1.82 -0.53 29.00
C VAL A 203 1.76 -1.93 29.65
N SER A 204 1.92 -2.96 28.82
CA SER A 204 2.05 -4.36 29.28
C SER A 204 3.50 -4.85 29.21
N ALA A 205 3.82 -5.94 29.93
CA ALA A 205 5.15 -6.53 29.90
C ALA A 205 5.62 -6.99 28.50
N ASN A 206 4.69 -7.20 27.58
CA ASN A 206 4.96 -7.66 26.21
C ASN A 206 4.80 -6.56 25.15
N LEU A 207 4.48 -5.32 25.55
CA LEU A 207 4.39 -4.19 24.63
C LEU A 207 5.79 -3.81 24.16
N ARG A 208 6.00 -3.77 22.86
CA ARG A 208 7.28 -3.49 22.21
C ARG A 208 7.12 -2.42 21.15
N ALA A 209 8.13 -1.58 21.03
CA ALA A 209 8.27 -0.58 19.98
C ALA A 209 9.44 -0.97 19.08
N VAL A 210 9.21 -1.16 17.79
CA VAL A 210 10.23 -1.54 16.81
C VAL A 210 10.25 -0.59 15.63
N PRO A 211 11.41 -0.33 15.00
CA PRO A 211 11.49 0.45 13.79
C PRO A 211 10.73 -0.23 12.65
N ALA A 212 10.12 0.57 11.79
CA ALA A 212 9.31 0.08 10.69
C ALA A 212 9.41 0.95 9.45
N GLN A 213 8.93 0.40 8.34
CA GLN A 213 8.63 1.13 7.12
C GLN A 213 7.13 1.37 7.08
N VAL A 214 6.72 2.61 6.82
CA VAL A 214 5.31 3.00 6.71
C VAL A 214 4.95 3.17 5.25
N TYR A 215 3.89 2.50 4.84
CA TYR A 215 3.21 2.67 3.56
C TYR A 215 1.89 3.38 3.81
N GLU A 216 1.74 4.55 3.21
CA GLU A 216 0.54 5.37 3.38
C GLU A 216 0.20 6.07 2.07
N LEU A 217 -1.10 6.26 1.86
CA LEU A 217 -1.61 6.95 0.70
C LEU A 217 -1.80 8.44 1.02
N GLU A 218 -1.30 9.29 0.13
CA GLU A 218 -1.69 10.69 0.03
C GLU A 218 -2.87 10.79 -0.95
N PRO A 219 -4.13 10.80 -0.47
CA PRO A 219 -5.31 10.62 -1.30
C PRO A 219 -5.51 11.77 -2.30
N ASN A 220 -5.12 12.99 -1.91
CA ASN A 220 -5.27 14.18 -2.74
C ASN A 220 -4.31 14.17 -3.94
N ALA A 221 -3.11 13.64 -3.75
CA ALA A 221 -2.09 13.53 -4.80
C ALA A 221 -2.16 12.20 -5.57
N LEU A 222 -2.91 11.20 -5.09
CA LEU A 222 -2.88 9.82 -5.57
C LEU A 222 -1.48 9.21 -5.49
N GLU A 223 -0.78 9.51 -4.40
CA GLU A 223 0.61 9.12 -4.21
C GLU A 223 0.71 8.12 -3.07
N LEU A 224 1.17 6.92 -3.39
CA LEU A 224 1.58 5.96 -2.36
C LEU A 224 3.00 6.31 -1.95
N ARG A 225 3.20 6.48 -0.65
CA ARG A 225 4.48 6.88 -0.05
C ARG A 225 5.03 5.77 0.84
N ARG A 226 6.35 5.65 0.88
CA ARG A 226 7.11 4.78 1.78
C ARG A 226 7.99 5.65 2.66
N ASN A 227 7.73 5.71 3.96
CA ASN A 227 8.40 6.63 4.90
C ASN A 227 8.34 8.09 4.38
N GLY A 228 7.17 8.50 3.87
CA GLY A 228 6.92 9.80 3.24
C GLY A 228 7.55 10.05 1.87
N LEU A 229 8.45 9.19 1.41
CA LEU A 229 9.02 9.26 0.06
C LEU A 229 8.02 8.74 -0.98
N LEU A 230 7.86 9.45 -2.10
CA LEU A 230 7.01 9.01 -3.20
C LEU A 230 7.47 7.65 -3.74
N LEU A 231 6.61 6.64 -3.63
CA LEU A 231 6.84 5.30 -4.17
C LEU A 231 6.16 5.14 -5.53
N ALA A 232 4.89 5.53 -5.63
CA ALA A 232 4.15 5.51 -6.88
C ALA A 232 3.10 6.61 -6.94
N THR A 233 2.86 7.10 -8.14
CA THR A 233 1.74 7.96 -8.48
C THR A 233 0.55 7.12 -8.93
N ALA A 234 -0.61 7.76 -9.11
CA ALA A 234 -1.80 7.13 -9.67
C ALA A 234 -2.35 5.96 -8.82
N ILE A 235 -2.02 5.93 -7.52
CA ILE A 235 -2.63 5.02 -6.55
C ILE A 235 -3.77 5.78 -5.88
N GLU A 236 -4.97 5.24 -5.90
CA GLU A 236 -6.18 5.84 -5.31
C GLU A 236 -6.55 5.18 -3.99
N ASP A 237 -6.11 3.95 -3.75
CA ASP A 237 -6.46 3.21 -2.54
C ASP A 237 -5.36 2.21 -2.17
N LEU A 238 -5.20 2.00 -0.86
CA LEU A 238 -4.35 0.98 -0.25
C LEU A 238 -5.18 0.29 0.83
N GLN A 239 -5.25 -1.04 0.79
CA GLN A 239 -6.07 -1.84 1.69
C GLN A 239 -5.28 -3.06 2.18
N VAL A 240 -5.43 -3.43 3.43
CA VAL A 240 -4.69 -4.52 4.08
C VAL A 240 -5.63 -5.52 4.73
N GLU A 241 -5.45 -6.79 4.40
CA GLU A 241 -6.20 -7.90 5.00
C GLU A 241 -5.23 -8.90 5.65
N TYR A 242 -5.61 -9.49 6.77
CA TYR A 242 -4.80 -10.47 7.50
C TYR A 242 -5.50 -11.81 7.63
N TRP A 243 -4.75 -12.91 7.42
CA TRP A 243 -5.22 -14.26 7.71
C TRP A 243 -4.62 -14.70 9.04
N LEU A 244 -5.52 -15.00 9.97
CA LEU A 244 -5.19 -15.46 11.32
C LEU A 244 -5.44 -16.97 11.42
N ASP A 245 -4.45 -17.70 11.92
CA ASP A 245 -4.54 -19.11 12.33
C ASP A 245 -5.31 -19.22 13.65
N ASN A 246 -6.63 -19.01 13.59
CA ASN A 246 -7.53 -18.97 14.76
C ASN A 246 -8.81 -19.84 14.62
N ALA A 247 -8.98 -20.57 13.51
CA ALA A 247 -10.15 -21.41 13.29
C ALA A 247 -9.95 -22.84 13.83
N GLY A 248 -10.56 -23.16 14.98
CA GLY A 248 -10.77 -24.55 15.43
C GLY A 248 -9.60 -25.25 16.15
N ALA A 249 -8.36 -24.87 15.88
CA ALA A 249 -7.18 -25.11 16.71
C ALA A 249 -6.00 -24.31 16.14
N PRO A 250 -5.32 -23.42 16.90
CA PRO A 250 -4.10 -22.77 16.45
C PRO A 250 -3.04 -23.85 16.21
N ASN A 251 -2.92 -24.29 14.96
CA ASN A 251 -2.16 -25.49 14.60
C ASN A 251 -0.89 -25.13 13.82
N GLY A 252 -0.65 -23.83 13.59
CA GLY A 252 0.50 -23.33 12.84
C GLY A 252 0.27 -23.34 11.33
N VAL A 253 -0.85 -23.86 10.85
CA VAL A 253 -1.13 -24.12 9.44
C VAL A 253 -2.20 -23.16 8.93
N GLN A 254 -2.05 -22.71 7.69
CA GLN A 254 -3.07 -21.94 7.01
C GLN A 254 -4.21 -22.86 6.54
N ASP A 255 -5.38 -22.78 7.18
CA ASP A 255 -6.54 -23.65 6.89
C ASP A 255 -7.43 -23.14 5.72
N GLY A 256 -6.85 -22.34 4.82
CA GLY A 256 -7.51 -21.85 3.61
C GLY A 256 -8.57 -20.78 3.88
N ASP A 257 -9.75 -20.90 3.25
CA ASP A 257 -10.86 -19.93 3.37
C ASP A 257 -11.61 -20.02 4.71
N ALA A 258 -11.26 -21.01 5.56
CA ALA A 258 -11.77 -21.11 6.94
C ALA A 258 -11.17 -20.01 7.84
N GLU A 259 -10.01 -19.48 7.49
CA GLU A 259 -9.40 -18.30 8.08
C GLU A 259 -9.91 -17.07 7.30
N PHE A 260 -10.88 -16.37 7.88
CA PHE A 260 -11.41 -15.15 7.26
C PHE A 260 -10.36 -14.03 7.28
N PRO A 261 -10.21 -13.24 6.19
CA PRO A 261 -9.46 -12.01 6.27
C PRO A 261 -10.08 -11.09 7.32
N VAL A 262 -9.26 -10.60 8.24
CA VAL A 262 -9.62 -9.47 9.10
C VAL A 262 -8.96 -8.21 8.54
N ASN A 263 -9.67 -7.08 8.63
CA ASN A 263 -9.15 -5.78 8.16
C ASN A 263 -8.54 -4.99 9.33
N THR A 264 -8.92 -5.35 10.56
CA THR A 264 -8.38 -4.80 11.79
C THR A 264 -7.63 -5.87 12.56
N LEU A 265 -6.42 -5.54 13.03
CA LEU A 265 -5.66 -6.37 13.98
C LEU A 265 -5.97 -6.02 15.44
N ASN A 266 -6.85 -5.04 15.68
CA ASN A 266 -7.28 -4.64 17.01
C ASN A 266 -8.67 -5.21 17.26
N THR A 267 -8.88 -5.78 18.44
CA THR A 267 -10.16 -6.41 18.77
C THR A 267 -11.28 -5.38 18.96
N PRO A 268 -12.52 -5.63 18.51
CA PRO A 268 -12.96 -6.68 17.58
C PRO A 268 -13.24 -6.15 16.15
N ASP A 269 -12.88 -6.92 15.13
CA ASP A 269 -13.30 -6.67 13.74
C ASP A 269 -14.83 -6.87 13.56
N PRO A 270 -15.59 -5.87 13.09
CA PRO A 270 -17.01 -6.02 12.73
C PRO A 270 -17.19 -6.62 11.32
N PRO A 271 -18.24 -7.45 11.04
CA PRO A 271 -19.46 -7.63 11.82
C PRO A 271 -19.69 -9.10 12.20
N SER A 272 -18.84 -9.69 13.06
CA SER A 272 -19.23 -10.91 13.81
C SER A 272 -18.39 -11.22 15.06
N GLY A 273 -17.42 -10.39 15.44
CA GLY A 273 -16.95 -10.28 16.83
C GLY A 273 -16.48 -11.57 17.53
N ALA A 274 -15.85 -12.52 16.81
CA ALA A 274 -15.48 -13.82 17.41
C ALA A 274 -13.99 -14.19 17.30
N ILE A 275 -13.15 -13.36 16.68
CA ILE A 275 -11.73 -13.66 16.51
C ILE A 275 -10.94 -12.59 17.29
N PRO A 276 -10.48 -12.89 18.52
CA PRO A 276 -9.44 -12.08 19.13
C PRO A 276 -8.24 -12.08 18.19
N ALA A 277 -7.83 -10.91 17.71
CA ALA A 277 -6.66 -10.77 16.87
C ALA A 277 -5.41 -11.01 17.74
N ASP A 278 -5.02 -12.27 17.89
CA ASP A 278 -3.67 -12.59 18.34
C ASP A 278 -2.74 -12.35 17.15
N MET A 279 -1.95 -11.30 17.25
CA MET A 279 -0.99 -10.91 16.21
C MET A 279 0.09 -11.96 15.97
N SER A 280 0.35 -12.80 16.96
CA SER A 280 1.22 -13.95 16.79
C SER A 280 0.58 -15.01 15.86
N MET A 281 -0.74 -15.01 15.70
CA MET A 281 -1.46 -15.91 14.80
C MET A 281 -1.57 -15.40 13.37
N VAL A 282 -1.06 -14.20 13.04
CA VAL A 282 -0.98 -13.78 11.63
C VAL A 282 -0.12 -14.79 10.87
N ARG A 283 -0.60 -15.24 9.71
CA ARG A 283 0.15 -16.12 8.79
C ARG A 283 0.39 -15.48 7.46
N ARG A 284 -0.59 -14.72 6.97
CA ARG A 284 -0.56 -14.07 5.66
C ARG A 284 -1.11 -12.67 5.76
N VAL A 285 -0.48 -11.77 5.03
CA VAL A 285 -0.95 -10.41 4.79
C VAL A 285 -1.29 -10.28 3.33
N ARG A 286 -2.47 -9.80 2.98
CA ARG A 286 -2.76 -9.37 1.61
C ARG A 286 -2.76 -7.85 1.58
N VAL A 287 -1.88 -7.31 0.76
CA VAL A 287 -1.88 -5.88 0.44
C VAL A 287 -2.52 -5.70 -0.92
N SER A 288 -3.52 -4.83 -0.97
CA SER A 288 -4.25 -4.51 -2.19
C SER A 288 -4.10 -3.02 -2.50
N VAL A 289 -3.75 -2.70 -3.74
CA VAL A 289 -3.70 -1.32 -4.24
C VAL A 289 -4.70 -1.13 -5.36
N LEU A 290 -5.37 0.01 -5.37
CA LEU A 290 -6.24 0.43 -6.46
C LEU A 290 -5.55 1.53 -7.24
N ALA A 291 -5.21 1.26 -8.49
CA ALA A 291 -4.53 2.21 -9.34
C ALA A 291 -5.53 2.84 -10.32
N ARG A 292 -5.46 4.16 -10.50
CA ARG A 292 -6.44 4.99 -11.26
C ARG A 292 -5.74 5.86 -12.29
N THR A 293 -6.28 5.97 -13.49
CA THR A 293 -5.77 6.92 -14.50
C THR A 293 -5.82 8.38 -14.01
N ASP A 294 -4.87 9.20 -14.46
CA ASP A 294 -4.76 10.63 -14.12
C ASP A 294 -5.87 11.50 -14.74
N ARG A 295 -6.50 11.01 -15.81
CA ARG A 295 -7.56 11.68 -16.55
C ARG A 295 -8.77 10.80 -16.72
N GLU A 296 -9.91 11.47 -16.75
CA GLU A 296 -11.16 10.88 -17.18
C GLU A 296 -11.06 10.39 -18.63
N GLU A 297 -11.60 9.21 -18.89
CA GLU A 297 -11.91 8.80 -20.23
C GLU A 297 -13.10 9.60 -20.72
N ALA A 298 -12.96 10.28 -21.85
CA ALA A 298 -14.08 10.95 -22.47
C ALA A 298 -15.21 9.93 -22.72
N ALA A 299 -16.46 10.36 -22.66
CA ALA A 299 -17.62 9.50 -22.84
C ALA A 299 -17.70 9.01 -24.31
N ASP A 300 -17.05 7.91 -24.64
CA ASP A 300 -17.32 7.15 -25.85
C ASP A 300 -18.17 5.96 -25.47
N SER A 301 -19.45 6.00 -25.84
CA SER A 301 -20.32 4.88 -26.19
C SER A 301 -21.73 5.07 -25.62
N ALA A 302 -22.70 4.57 -26.38
CA ALA A 302 -24.12 4.44 -26.08
C ALA A 302 -24.50 3.71 -24.76
N HIS A 303 -23.54 3.47 -23.86
CA HIS A 303 -23.74 2.83 -22.55
C HIS A 303 -23.36 3.72 -21.35
N GLY A 304 -22.84 4.94 -21.55
CA GLY A 304 -22.90 6.06 -20.59
C GLY A 304 -22.38 5.87 -19.15
N ARG A 305 -21.82 4.72 -18.77
CA ARG A 305 -21.42 4.40 -17.39
C ARG A 305 -20.04 3.74 -17.41
N ILE A 306 -19.02 4.55 -17.19
CA ILE A 306 -17.78 4.05 -16.57
C ILE A 306 -18.12 3.98 -15.07
N GLY A 307 -17.79 2.85 -14.43
CA GLY A 307 -18.12 2.62 -13.02
C GLY A 307 -17.31 3.54 -12.10
N GLY A 308 -17.84 3.83 -10.91
CA GLY A 308 -17.07 4.49 -9.86
C GLY A 308 -15.99 3.58 -9.28
N ARG A 309 -15.29 4.07 -8.24
CA ARG A 309 -14.34 3.26 -7.47
C ARG A 309 -15.00 1.94 -7.03
N PRO A 310 -14.48 0.76 -7.43
CA PRO A 310 -15.01 -0.52 -6.95
C PRO A 310 -14.76 -0.68 -5.44
N ALA A 311 -15.49 -1.58 -4.80
CA ALA A 311 -15.16 -2.01 -3.45
C ALA A 311 -13.80 -2.76 -3.44
N LEU A 312 -13.05 -2.63 -2.36
CA LEU A 312 -11.75 -3.28 -2.16
C LEU A 312 -11.57 -3.59 -0.68
N ALA A 313 -11.40 -4.87 -0.30
CA ALA A 313 -11.42 -5.29 1.11
C ALA A 313 -12.69 -4.77 1.85
N ASN A 314 -12.55 -4.14 3.03
CA ASN A 314 -13.63 -3.48 3.77
C ASN A 314 -14.02 -2.10 3.19
N ARG A 315 -13.23 -1.54 2.27
CA ARG A 315 -13.56 -0.26 1.63
C ARG A 315 -14.76 -0.40 0.70
N LEU A 316 -15.80 0.40 0.95
CA LEU A 316 -17.02 0.41 0.14
C LEU A 316 -16.74 0.94 -1.28
N ALA A 317 -17.57 0.55 -2.24
CA ALA A 317 -17.54 1.15 -3.57
C ALA A 317 -17.96 2.62 -3.51
N ALA A 318 -17.42 3.47 -4.39
CA ALA A 318 -17.87 4.86 -4.49
C ALA A 318 -19.34 4.94 -4.90
N ALA A 319 -20.10 5.78 -4.21
CA ALA A 319 -21.53 5.97 -4.47
C ALA A 319 -21.81 6.64 -5.82
N ALA A 320 -20.90 7.52 -6.27
CA ALA A 320 -21.01 8.22 -7.54
C ALA A 320 -20.10 7.57 -8.59
N PRO A 321 -20.61 7.31 -9.82
CA PRO A 321 -19.75 6.92 -10.92
C PRO A 321 -18.88 8.10 -11.33
N ASP A 322 -17.65 7.79 -11.70
CA ASP A 322 -16.75 8.72 -12.35
C ASP A 322 -16.25 8.08 -13.67
N ARG A 323 -15.37 8.79 -14.38
CA ARG A 323 -14.88 8.38 -15.69
C ARG A 323 -13.43 7.91 -15.67
N PHE A 324 -12.91 7.58 -14.51
CA PHE A 324 -11.53 7.10 -14.40
C PHE A 324 -11.47 5.59 -14.59
N ARG A 325 -10.45 5.14 -15.32
CA ARG A 325 -10.19 3.72 -15.46
C ARG A 325 -9.34 3.27 -14.27
N ARG A 326 -9.74 2.14 -13.68
CA ARG A 326 -9.09 1.59 -12.49
C ARG A 326 -8.66 0.16 -12.71
N ARG A 327 -7.63 -0.25 -11.98
CA ARG A 327 -7.24 -1.65 -11.83
C ARG A 327 -6.79 -1.91 -10.41
N SER A 328 -7.36 -2.94 -9.80
CA SER A 328 -6.89 -3.44 -8.51
C SER A 328 -5.80 -4.48 -8.71
N PHE A 329 -4.81 -4.45 -7.83
CA PHE A 329 -3.77 -5.46 -7.73
C PHE A 329 -3.66 -5.86 -6.27
N SER A 330 -3.49 -7.15 -6.03
CA SER A 330 -3.32 -7.67 -4.68
C SER A 330 -2.16 -8.65 -4.66
N SER A 331 -1.34 -8.56 -3.61
CA SER A 331 -0.28 -9.52 -3.34
C SER A 331 -0.55 -10.14 -1.97
N SER A 332 -0.53 -11.47 -1.90
CA SER A 332 -0.64 -12.19 -0.63
C SER A 332 0.75 -12.67 -0.22
N ILE A 333 1.20 -12.22 0.94
CA ILE A 333 2.57 -12.36 1.42
C ILE A 333 2.58 -13.12 2.75
N LEU A 334 3.57 -13.97 2.91
CA LEU A 334 3.90 -14.64 4.18
C LEU A 334 5.12 -13.93 4.79
N PRO A 335 4.96 -13.15 5.86
CA PRO A 335 6.10 -12.57 6.58
C PRO A 335 7.03 -13.64 7.19
N ARG A 336 8.33 -13.35 7.28
CA ARG A 336 9.39 -14.32 7.63
C ARG A 336 9.20 -14.99 8.99
N ASN A 337 8.72 -14.25 9.99
CA ASN A 337 8.68 -14.72 11.38
C ASN A 337 7.33 -15.34 11.79
N LEU A 338 6.44 -15.61 10.83
CA LEU A 338 5.09 -16.09 11.12
C LEU A 338 4.91 -17.61 10.96
N VAL A 339 5.95 -18.32 10.50
CA VAL A 339 5.99 -19.79 10.49
C VAL A 339 6.59 -20.27 11.81
N ALA A 340 5.89 -21.16 12.52
CA ALA A 340 6.37 -21.68 13.80
C ALA A 340 7.64 -22.53 13.59
N VAL A 341 8.59 -22.45 14.52
CA VAL A 341 9.72 -23.40 14.58
C VAL A 341 9.13 -24.77 14.96
N GLY A 342 8.86 -25.57 13.92
CA GLY A 342 8.17 -26.85 13.95
C GLY A 342 7.88 -27.41 12.54
N ASP A 343 7.93 -26.56 11.51
CA ASP A 343 7.56 -26.90 10.12
C ASP A 343 8.75 -27.27 9.20
N ILE A 344 9.69 -28.11 9.67
CA ILE A 344 10.65 -28.82 8.79
C ILE A 344 10.75 -30.31 9.11
#